data_AF-A0A1B6I5G5-F1
#
_entry.id   AF-A0A1B6I5G5-F1
#
_cell.length_a   1.000
_cell.length_b   1.000
_cell.length_c   1.000
_cell.angle_alpha   90.00
_cell.angle_beta   90.00
_cell.angle_gamma   90.00
#
_symmetry.space_group_name_H-M   'P 1'
#
loop_
_entity.id
_entity.type
_entity.pdbx_description
1 polymer ?
#
loop_
_entity_poly.entity_id
_entity_poly.type
_entity_poly.pdbx_seq_one_letter_code
_entity_poly.pdbx_strand_id
1 'polypeptide(L)'
;MEVEVQNKLPFLDVCVLRDRDVLKTTVFRKITHTGKYLNYQSNHQKSVKEGVAYSLFDRAKSLCSDKDGLKEEFKKIESDLRSNGYPQLVINKCKRTRRIIPESEKQNCDKFAFMSIPYVPGLSEKIRRVGRKYNIRTAFKTHNTLRQSLVKTKPKNGTQDSKNCVYSIKCSCNRE
;
A
#
# COMPACT_ATOMS: atom_id res chain seq x y z
N MET A 1 24.60 3.67 12.99
CA MET A 1 23.59 4.26 13.89
C MET A 1 22.98 5.46 13.20
N GLU A 2 21.71 5.75 13.46
CA GLU A 2 21.10 7.01 13.03
C GLU A 2 21.68 8.17 13.85
N VAL A 3 21.83 9.34 13.24
CA VAL A 3 22.50 10.50 13.84
C VAL A 3 21.52 11.65 13.91
N GLU A 4 21.44 12.27 15.10
CA GLU A 4 20.64 13.48 15.30
C GLU A 4 21.32 14.67 14.63
N VAL A 5 20.56 15.39 13.79
CA VAL A 5 21.03 16.60 13.10
C VAL A 5 20.00 17.70 13.31
N GLN A 6 20.41 18.86 13.84
CA GLN A 6 19.51 20.00 14.11
C GLN A 6 18.28 19.63 14.96
N ASN A 7 18.50 18.91 16.07
CA ASN A 7 17.44 18.41 16.97
C ASN A 7 16.38 17.52 16.28
N LYS A 8 16.75 16.93 15.14
CA LYS A 8 15.90 16.01 14.38
C LYS A 8 16.60 14.67 14.24
N LEU A 9 15.89 13.61 14.63
CA LEU A 9 16.33 12.25 14.44
C LEU A 9 15.30 11.50 13.56
N PRO A 10 15.64 11.22 12.30
CA PRO A 10 14.80 10.39 11.44
C PRO A 10 14.99 8.90 11.78
N PHE A 11 13.92 8.25 12.26
CA PHE A 11 13.87 6.81 12.52
C PHE A 11 12.67 6.19 11.80
N LEU A 12 12.95 5.29 10.85
CA LEU A 12 11.94 4.65 9.99
C LEU A 12 11.02 5.67 9.29
N ASP A 13 9.74 5.67 9.67
CA ASP A 13 8.65 6.50 9.13
C ASP A 13 8.39 7.77 9.96
N VAL A 14 9.17 7.98 11.03
CA VAL A 14 8.99 9.02 12.04
C VAL A 14 10.19 9.95 12.10
N CYS A 15 9.94 11.24 12.24
CA CYS A 15 10.95 12.23 12.56
C CYS A 15 10.72 12.69 14.00
N VAL A 16 11.66 12.35 14.88
CA VAL A 16 11.64 12.77 16.28
C VAL A 16 12.32 14.13 16.37
N LEU A 17 11.59 15.11 16.89
CA LEU A 17 12.03 16.47 17.12
C LEU A 17 12.22 16.65 18.62
N ARG A 18 13.41 17.10 19.02
CA ARG A 18 13.66 17.50 20.40
C ARG A 18 13.38 18.98 20.58
N ASP A 19 12.35 19.29 21.36
CA ASP A 19 11.99 20.65 21.75
C ASP A 19 12.25 20.82 23.25
N ARG A 20 13.47 21.28 23.59
CA ARG A 20 14.00 21.34 24.96
C ARG A 20 13.97 19.95 25.62
N ASP A 21 13.00 19.73 26.51
CA ASP A 21 12.79 18.48 27.25
C ASP A 21 11.62 17.64 26.72
N VAL A 22 10.91 18.11 25.69
CA VAL A 22 9.77 17.42 25.09
C VAL A 22 10.15 16.84 23.73
N LEU A 23 9.82 15.57 23.52
CA LEU A 23 9.93 14.93 22.21
C LEU A 23 8.62 15.09 21.44
N LYS A 24 8.70 15.65 20.24
CA LYS A 24 7.58 15.75 19.30
C LYS A 24 7.83 14.81 18.13
N THR A 25 6.83 14.06 17.70
CA THR A 25 6.96 13.21 16.51
C THR A 25 6.18 13.77 15.33
N THR A 26 6.74 13.60 14.14
CA THR A 26 6.11 13.95 12.86
C THR A 26 6.39 12.86 11.82
N VAL A 27 5.67 12.89 10.69
CA VAL A 27 5.91 11.94 9.60
C VAL A 27 7.21 12.27 8.87
N PHE A 28 8.18 11.35 8.90
CA PHE A 28 9.39 11.50 8.11
C PHE A 28 9.14 11.10 6.64
N ARG A 29 9.68 11.91 5.71
CA ARG A 29 9.72 11.61 4.28
C ARG A 29 11.16 11.77 3.79
N LYS A 30 11.64 10.78 3.04
CA LYS A 30 12.96 10.85 2.40
C LYS A 30 12.98 11.98 1.36
N ILE A 31 14.17 12.51 1.07
CA ILE A 31 14.37 13.54 0.04
C ILE A 31 13.86 13.06 -1.34
N THR A 32 13.91 11.76 -1.60
CA THR A 32 13.42 11.13 -2.83
C THR A 32 11.89 10.93 -2.87
N HIS A 33 11.16 11.31 -1.83
CA HIS A 33 9.70 11.16 -1.78
C HIS A 33 9.01 12.20 -2.68
N THR A 34 8.43 11.75 -3.78
CA THR A 34 7.82 12.61 -4.80
C THR A 34 6.37 13.00 -4.56
N GLY A 35 5.72 12.45 -3.52
CA GLY A 35 4.28 12.65 -3.30
C GLY A 35 3.39 11.98 -4.36
N LYS A 36 3.96 11.10 -5.20
CA LYS A 36 3.20 10.33 -6.19
C LYS A 36 2.55 9.12 -5.54
N TYR A 37 1.23 9.07 -5.61
CA TYR A 37 0.39 7.99 -5.14
C TYR A 37 -0.40 7.38 -6.30
N LEU A 38 -1.26 6.42 -6.00
CA LEU A 38 -2.16 5.84 -6.98
C LEU A 38 -3.07 6.93 -7.57
N ASN A 39 -2.94 7.23 -8.86
CA ASN A 39 -3.78 8.20 -9.54
C ASN A 39 -5.27 7.83 -9.43
N TYR A 40 -6.14 8.78 -9.11
CA TYR A 40 -7.57 8.52 -8.95
C TYR A 40 -8.29 8.03 -10.21
N GLN A 41 -7.80 8.39 -11.41
CA GLN A 41 -8.34 7.94 -12.69
C GLN A 41 -7.85 6.55 -13.11
N SER A 42 -6.90 5.98 -12.37
CA SER A 42 -6.38 4.64 -12.67
C SER A 42 -7.48 3.57 -12.64
N ASN A 43 -7.29 2.47 -13.35
CA ASN A 43 -8.26 1.39 -13.41
C ASN A 43 -8.20 0.46 -12.17
N HIS A 44 -8.48 1.03 -11.00
CA HIS A 44 -8.55 0.31 -9.72
C HIS A 44 -9.90 0.52 -9.05
N GLN A 45 -10.32 -0.47 -8.26
CA GLN A 45 -11.52 -0.38 -7.44
C GLN A 45 -11.47 0.85 -6.54
N LYS A 46 -12.61 1.55 -6.40
CA LYS A 46 -12.77 2.71 -5.53
C LYS A 46 -12.22 2.51 -4.11
N SER A 47 -12.42 1.34 -3.51
CA SER A 47 -11.93 1.06 -2.15
C SER A 47 -10.41 1.02 -2.04
N VAL A 48 -9.69 0.65 -3.10
CA VAL A 48 -8.22 0.67 -3.12
C VAL A 48 -7.73 2.11 -3.14
N LYS A 49 -8.32 2.96 -4.00
CA LYS A 49 -8.00 4.39 -4.07
C LYS A 49 -8.31 5.10 -2.76
N GLU A 50 -9.53 4.92 -2.24
CA GLU A 50 -9.91 5.46 -0.93
C GLU A 50 -8.96 4.93 0.16
N GLY A 51 -8.59 3.64 0.11
CA GLY A 51 -7.65 3.01 1.04
C GLY A 51 -6.29 3.71 1.10
N VAL A 52 -5.73 4.11 -0.05
CA VAL A 52 -4.48 4.88 -0.09
C VAL A 52 -4.63 6.20 0.68
N ALA A 53 -5.66 6.98 0.37
CA ALA A 53 -5.92 8.25 1.06
C ALA A 53 -6.16 8.04 2.57
N TYR A 54 -6.94 7.01 2.93
CA TYR A 54 -7.18 6.65 4.32
C TYR A 54 -5.88 6.34 5.06
N SER A 55 -5.02 5.48 4.52
CA SER A 55 -3.76 5.10 5.15
C SER A 55 -2.83 6.29 5.39
N LEU A 56 -2.84 7.30 4.52
CA LEU A 56 -2.04 8.51 4.73
C LEU A 56 -2.55 9.33 5.93
N PHE A 57 -3.86 9.56 6.01
CA PHE A 57 -4.44 10.28 7.14
C PHE A 57 -4.33 9.49 8.45
N ASP A 58 -4.49 8.18 8.41
CA ASP A 58 -4.35 7.29 9.58
C ASP A 58 -2.90 7.31 10.09
N ARG A 59 -1.92 7.19 9.18
CA ARG A 59 -0.49 7.33 9.49
C ARG A 59 -0.18 8.68 10.14
N ALA A 60 -0.69 9.79 9.59
CA ALA A 60 -0.46 11.10 10.17
C ALA A 60 -1.04 11.22 11.59
N LYS A 61 -2.26 10.72 11.82
CA LYS A 61 -2.89 10.70 13.15
C LYS A 61 -2.13 9.83 14.15
N SER A 62 -1.57 8.71 13.71
CA SER A 62 -0.84 7.78 14.57
C SER A 62 0.57 8.28 14.91
N LEU A 63 1.22 9.01 14.00
CA LEU A 63 2.63 9.38 14.15
C LEU A 63 2.85 10.81 14.63
N CYS A 64 1.87 11.72 14.52
CA CYS A 64 2.05 13.10 14.96
C CYS A 64 1.62 13.28 16.43
N SER A 65 2.54 13.66 17.31
CA SER A 65 2.19 13.97 18.71
C SER A 65 1.49 15.33 18.85
N ASP A 66 1.93 16.31 18.06
CA ASP A 66 1.47 17.69 18.18
C ASP A 66 0.33 18.01 17.22
N LYS A 67 -0.62 18.85 17.67
CA LYS A 67 -1.79 19.28 16.89
C LYS A 67 -1.38 20.13 15.70
N ASP A 68 -0.37 20.98 15.85
CA ASP A 68 0.07 21.87 14.76
C ASP A 68 0.85 21.10 13.71
N GLY A 69 1.76 20.21 14.13
CA GLY A 69 2.40 19.24 13.22
C GLY A 69 1.39 18.38 12.46
N LEU A 70 0.33 17.92 13.13
CA LEU A 70 -0.74 17.16 12.47
C LEU A 70 -1.49 17.99 11.41
N LYS A 71 -1.77 19.27 11.66
CA LYS A 71 -2.43 20.16 10.68
C LYS A 71 -1.55 20.38 9.46
N GLU A 72 -0.25 20.60 9.65
CA GLU A 72 0.71 20.74 8.55
C GLU A 72 0.79 19.47 7.72
N GLU A 73 0.86 18.30 8.38
CA GLU A 73 0.89 17.01 7.71
C GLU A 73 -0.40 16.74 6.93
N PHE A 74 -1.56 17.12 7.46
CA PHE A 74 -2.82 17.06 6.72
C PHE A 74 -2.81 17.96 5.49
N LYS A 75 -2.31 19.20 5.58
CA LYS A 75 -2.20 20.09 4.43
C LYS A 75 -1.31 19.48 3.34
N LYS A 76 -0.18 18.89 3.71
CA LYS A 76 0.72 18.19 2.77
C LYS A 76 0.01 17.01 2.08
N ILE A 77 -0.65 16.15 2.86
CA ILE A 77 -1.40 15.01 2.31
C ILE A 77 -2.52 15.46 1.37
N GLU A 78 -3.25 16.53 1.71
CA GLU A 78 -4.29 17.09 0.85
C GLU A 78 -3.71 17.61 -0.48
N SER A 79 -2.57 18.31 -0.42
CA SER A 79 -1.85 18.76 -1.62
C SER A 79 -1.41 17.60 -2.50
N ASP A 80 -0.77 16.59 -1.90
CA ASP A 80 -0.33 15.39 -2.61
C ASP A 80 -1.52 14.66 -3.25
N LEU A 81 -2.60 14.41 -2.52
CA LEU A 81 -3.78 13.73 -3.05
C LEU A 81 -4.46 14.51 -4.18
N ARG A 82 -4.56 15.84 -4.07
CA ARG A 82 -5.05 16.69 -5.17
C ARG A 82 -4.19 16.57 -6.41
N SER A 83 -2.86 16.58 -6.26
CA SER A 83 -1.92 16.40 -7.38
C SER A 83 -2.04 15.02 -8.05
N ASN A 84 -2.56 14.02 -7.34
CA ASN A 84 -2.86 12.67 -7.85
C ASN A 84 -4.31 12.52 -8.36
N GLY A 85 -5.07 13.61 -8.48
CA GLY A 85 -6.42 13.64 -9.06
C GLY A 85 -7.56 13.23 -8.12
N TYR A 86 -7.33 13.18 -6.80
CA TYR A 86 -8.39 12.80 -5.86
C TYR A 86 -9.44 13.91 -5.70
N PRO A 87 -10.75 13.60 -5.83
CA PRO A 87 -11.81 14.56 -5.59
C PRO A 87 -11.83 15.04 -4.13
N GLN A 88 -12.14 16.32 -3.92
CA GLN A 88 -12.17 16.90 -2.57
C GLN A 88 -13.15 16.19 -1.63
N LEU A 89 -14.28 15.69 -2.15
CA LEU A 89 -15.24 14.91 -1.38
C LEU A 89 -14.63 13.63 -0.80
N VAL A 90 -13.79 12.94 -1.58
CA VAL A 90 -13.10 11.73 -1.14
C VAL A 90 -12.06 12.07 -0.07
N ILE A 91 -11.30 13.14 -0.29
CA ILE A 91 -10.29 13.61 0.68
C ILE A 91 -10.95 13.96 2.03
N ASN A 92 -12.03 14.73 2.00
CA ASN A 92 -12.77 15.13 3.20
C ASN A 92 -13.39 13.93 3.93
N LYS A 93 -13.94 12.98 3.17
CA LYS A 93 -14.43 11.71 3.70
C LYS A 93 -13.30 10.96 4.39
N CYS A 94 -12.15 10.82 3.72
CA CYS A 94 -11.00 10.08 4.22
C CYS A 94 -10.40 10.68 5.49
N LYS A 95 -10.33 12.01 5.56
CA LYS A 95 -9.85 12.76 6.72
C LYS A 95 -10.71 12.54 7.96
N ARG A 96 -12.04 12.48 7.81
CA ARG A 96 -13.01 12.39 8.93
C ARG A 96 -13.12 10.99 9.50
N THR A 97 -13.01 9.95 8.69
CA THR A 97 -13.17 8.58 9.20
C THR A 97 -12.07 8.25 10.20
N ARG A 98 -12.47 7.74 11.37
CA ARG A 98 -11.59 7.00 12.27
C ARG A 98 -11.81 5.52 11.99
N ARG A 99 -10.75 4.71 12.05
CA ARG A 99 -10.89 3.25 12.08
C ARG A 99 -11.76 2.90 13.29
N ILE A 100 -13.02 2.61 13.05
CA ILE A 100 -13.78 1.73 13.94
C ILE A 100 -13.38 0.35 13.42
N ILE A 101 -12.42 -0.27 14.10
CA ILE A 101 -12.24 -1.72 13.97
C ILE A 101 -13.42 -2.27 14.76
N PRO A 102 -14.47 -2.81 14.13
CA PRO A 102 -15.43 -3.59 14.89
C PRO A 102 -14.61 -4.72 15.54
N GLU A 103 -14.51 -4.65 16.86
CA GLU A 103 -13.97 -5.71 17.69
C GLU A 103 -14.69 -6.97 17.26
N SER A 104 -13.93 -7.97 16.84
CA SER A 104 -14.38 -9.13 16.06
C SER A 104 -15.72 -9.66 16.54
N GLU A 105 -16.81 -9.27 15.88
CA GLU A 105 -18.00 -10.09 15.84
C GLU A 105 -17.56 -11.38 15.15
N LYS A 106 -17.50 -12.46 15.93
CA LYS A 106 -17.28 -13.84 15.47
C LYS A 106 -18.05 -14.01 14.17
N GLN A 107 -17.33 -13.99 13.05
CA GLN A 107 -17.95 -14.18 11.75
C GLN A 107 -18.60 -15.56 11.79
N ASN A 108 -19.91 -15.60 11.63
CA ASN A 108 -20.60 -16.83 11.28
C ASN A 108 -19.80 -17.50 10.16
N CYS A 109 -19.44 -18.76 10.37
CA CYS A 109 -18.66 -19.57 9.45
C CYS A 109 -19.57 -20.05 8.30
N ASP A 110 -20.34 -19.13 7.73
CA ASP A 110 -21.21 -19.42 6.60
C ASP A 110 -20.32 -19.77 5.41
N LYS A 111 -20.54 -20.96 4.85
CA LYS A 111 -19.79 -21.43 3.68
C LYS A 111 -20.13 -20.52 2.50
N PHE A 112 -19.19 -19.65 2.11
CA PHE A 112 -19.28 -18.83 0.90
C PHE A 112 -18.33 -19.38 -0.17
N ALA A 113 -18.77 -19.35 -1.42
CA ALA A 113 -17.87 -19.62 -2.55
C ALA A 113 -17.01 -18.38 -2.82
N PHE A 114 -15.74 -18.56 -3.20
CA PHE A 114 -14.84 -17.44 -3.49
C PHE A 114 -14.50 -17.39 -4.98
N MET A 115 -14.57 -16.19 -5.56
CA MET A 115 -14.24 -15.97 -6.96
C MET A 115 -13.25 -14.81 -7.09
N SER A 116 -12.20 -14.99 -7.89
CA SER A 116 -11.23 -13.95 -8.19
C SER A 116 -11.31 -13.58 -9.67
N ILE A 117 -11.56 -12.31 -9.97
CA ILE A 117 -11.66 -11.81 -11.35
C ILE A 117 -10.80 -10.56 -11.56
N PRO A 118 -10.39 -10.23 -12.79
CA PRO A 118 -9.81 -8.92 -13.10
C PRO A 118 -10.77 -7.77 -12.77
N TYR A 119 -10.22 -6.63 -12.34
CA TYR A 119 -11.01 -5.41 -12.18
C TYR A 119 -11.23 -4.71 -13.54
N VAL A 120 -12.49 -4.62 -13.94
CA VAL A 120 -12.98 -3.90 -15.12
C VAL A 120 -14.09 -2.95 -14.65
N PRO A 121 -13.94 -1.63 -14.78
CA PRO A 121 -14.90 -0.66 -14.27
C PRO A 121 -16.28 -0.90 -14.86
N GLY A 122 -17.30 -0.89 -14.01
CA GLY A 122 -18.69 -1.06 -14.40
C GLY A 122 -19.12 -2.52 -14.59
N LEU A 123 -18.22 -3.42 -15.00
CA LEU A 123 -18.52 -4.85 -15.14
C LEU A 123 -18.25 -5.60 -13.83
N SER A 124 -17.06 -5.44 -13.25
CA SER A 124 -16.65 -6.20 -12.07
C SER A 124 -17.53 -5.87 -10.84
N GLU A 125 -18.02 -4.63 -10.72
CA GLU A 125 -18.99 -4.27 -9.68
C GLU A 125 -20.35 -4.94 -9.87
N LYS A 126 -20.82 -5.08 -11.12
CA LYS A 126 -22.06 -5.79 -11.44
C LYS A 126 -21.91 -7.27 -11.14
N ILE A 127 -20.81 -7.90 -11.54
CA ILE A 127 -20.51 -9.30 -11.24
C ILE A 127 -20.49 -9.52 -9.72
N ARG A 128 -19.80 -8.66 -8.96
CA ARG A 128 -19.81 -8.76 -7.49
C ARG A 128 -21.21 -8.59 -6.89
N ARG A 129 -22.05 -7.71 -7.45
CA ARG A 129 -23.44 -7.53 -6.99
C ARG A 129 -24.27 -8.79 -7.24
N VAL A 130 -24.11 -9.43 -8.38
CA VAL A 130 -24.78 -10.71 -8.70
C VAL A 130 -24.26 -11.83 -7.80
N GLY A 131 -22.94 -11.97 -7.68
CA GLY A 131 -22.29 -13.01 -6.87
C GLY A 131 -22.74 -12.98 -5.41
N ARG A 132 -22.89 -11.78 -4.81
CA ARG A 132 -23.42 -11.63 -3.44
C ARG A 132 -24.82 -12.25 -3.25
N LYS A 133 -25.68 -12.25 -4.26
CA LYS A 133 -27.01 -12.87 -4.18
C LYS A 133 -26.94 -14.40 -4.04
N TYR A 134 -25.87 -15.00 -4.56
CA TYR A 134 -25.62 -16.44 -4.53
C TYR A 134 -24.57 -16.83 -3.47
N ASN A 135 -24.33 -15.96 -2.48
CA ASN A 135 -23.30 -16.17 -1.45
C ASN A 135 -21.88 -16.40 -2.02
N ILE A 136 -21.56 -15.75 -3.15
CA ILE A 136 -20.23 -15.79 -3.77
C ILE A 136 -19.49 -14.50 -3.43
N ARG A 137 -18.37 -14.63 -2.72
CA ARG A 137 -17.47 -13.53 -2.40
C ARG A 137 -16.52 -13.29 -3.57
N THR A 138 -16.71 -12.16 -4.26
CA THR A 138 -15.83 -11.73 -5.35
C THR A 138 -14.68 -10.87 -4.84
N ALA A 139 -13.46 -11.25 -5.18
CA ALA A 139 -12.27 -10.42 -5.06
C ALA A 139 -11.77 -9.99 -6.43
N PHE A 140 -11.15 -8.80 -6.49
CA PHE A 140 -10.60 -8.28 -7.72
C PHE A 140 -9.08 -8.35 -7.70
N LYS A 141 -8.49 -8.82 -8.81
CA LYS A 141 -7.03 -8.86 -9.02
C LYS A 141 -6.64 -7.98 -10.20
N THR A 142 -5.41 -7.48 -10.17
CA THR A 142 -4.78 -6.83 -11.31
C THR A 142 -3.87 -7.86 -11.98
N HIS A 143 -4.20 -8.29 -13.21
CA HIS A 143 -3.41 -9.30 -13.92
C HIS A 143 -2.16 -8.68 -14.56
N ASN A 144 -2.26 -7.53 -15.23
CA ASN A 144 -1.12 -6.89 -15.91
C ASN A 144 -0.36 -5.94 -14.98
N THR A 145 0.41 -6.48 -14.03
CA THR A 145 1.29 -5.65 -13.20
C THR A 145 2.55 -5.25 -13.98
N LEU A 146 3.06 -4.04 -13.77
CA LEU A 146 4.33 -3.59 -14.37
C LEU A 146 5.47 -4.57 -14.07
N ARG A 147 5.46 -5.18 -12.89
CA ARG A 147 6.42 -6.24 -12.52
C ARG A 147 6.40 -7.41 -13.50
N GLN A 148 5.24 -7.91 -13.89
CA GLN A 148 5.15 -9.03 -14.84
C GLN A 148 5.61 -8.65 -16.25
N SER A 149 5.44 -7.39 -16.65
CA SER A 149 5.85 -6.91 -17.97
C SER A 149 7.34 -6.57 -18.03
N LEU A 150 7.83 -5.79 -17.05
CA LEU A 150 9.16 -5.18 -17.05
C LEU A 150 10.21 -6.00 -16.30
N VAL A 151 9.81 -6.87 -15.36
CA VAL A 151 10.73 -7.63 -14.50
C VAL A 151 10.77 -9.10 -14.92
N LYS A 152 10.95 -9.34 -16.22
CA LYS A 152 11.37 -10.64 -16.75
C LYS A 152 12.90 -10.71 -16.75
N THR A 153 13.50 -10.50 -15.58
CA THR A 153 14.97 -10.47 -15.43
C THR A 153 15.60 -11.86 -15.42
N LYS A 154 14.82 -12.90 -15.11
CA LYS A 154 15.28 -14.27 -15.27
C LYS A 154 15.01 -14.75 -16.70
N PRO A 155 15.97 -15.39 -17.38
CA PRO A 155 15.69 -16.09 -18.62
C PRO A 155 14.57 -17.11 -18.37
N LYS A 156 13.79 -17.40 -19.41
CA LYS A 156 12.82 -18.49 -19.33
C LYS A 156 13.63 -19.78 -19.14
N ASN A 157 13.54 -20.36 -17.96
CA ASN A 157 14.11 -21.67 -17.67
C ASN A 157 13.62 -22.66 -18.73
N GLY A 158 14.54 -23.42 -19.33
CA GLY A 158 14.17 -24.56 -20.16
C GLY A 158 13.43 -25.60 -19.31
N THR A 159 12.76 -26.57 -19.95
CA THR A 159 12.05 -27.68 -19.27
C THR A 159 12.94 -28.46 -18.30
N GLN A 160 14.27 -28.35 -18.42
CA GLN A 160 15.27 -28.99 -17.56
C GLN A 160 15.93 -28.06 -16.51
N ASP A 161 15.57 -26.77 -16.45
CA ASP A 161 16.08 -25.80 -15.45
C ASP A 161 15.08 -25.64 -14.29
N SER A 162 14.57 -26.74 -13.76
CA SER A 162 13.59 -26.72 -12.67
C SER A 162 14.26 -26.96 -11.30
N LYS A 163 13.48 -26.81 -10.22
CA LYS A 163 13.99 -27.05 -8.86
C LYS A 163 14.36 -28.54 -8.73
N ASN A 164 15.45 -28.83 -8.01
CA ASN A 164 16.06 -30.17 -7.80
C ASN A 164 17.03 -30.65 -8.91
N CYS A 165 17.63 -29.75 -9.69
CA CYS A 165 18.74 -30.13 -10.57
C CYS A 165 20.04 -30.27 -9.77
N VAL A 166 20.73 -31.40 -9.95
CA VAL A 166 22.11 -31.61 -9.49
C VAL A 166 23.03 -31.07 -10.59
N TYR A 167 23.75 -29.99 -10.32
CA TYR A 167 24.74 -29.45 -11.25
C TYR A 167 26.12 -30.01 -10.92
N SER A 168 26.85 -30.46 -11.96
CA SER A 168 28.26 -30.85 -11.85
C SER A 168 29.10 -29.79 -12.56
N ILE A 169 30.02 -29.16 -11.82
CA ILE A 169 30.99 -28.22 -12.38
C ILE A 169 32.30 -28.99 -12.52
N LYS A 170 32.71 -29.28 -13.76
CA LYS A 170 34.00 -29.91 -14.02
C LYS A 170 35.12 -28.92 -13.68
N CYS A 171 36.01 -29.27 -12.76
CA CYS A 171 37.22 -28.49 -12.53
C CYS A 171 38.14 -28.62 -13.74
N SER A 172 38.85 -27.54 -14.10
CA SER A 172 39.98 -27.59 -15.03
C SER A 172 41.21 -28.29 -14.44
N CYS A 173 41.18 -28.51 -13.12
CA CYS A 173 42.10 -29.37 -12.41
C CYS A 173 41.58 -30.80 -12.48
N ASN A 174 42.25 -31.67 -13.25
CA ASN A 174 41.96 -33.12 -13.32
C ASN A 174 42.23 -33.83 -11.98
N ARG A 175 41.43 -33.55 -10.96
CA ARG A 175 41.38 -34.33 -9.73
C ARG A 175 39.94 -34.80 -9.57
N GLU A 176 39.77 -36.10 -9.74
CA GLU A 176 38.55 -36.84 -9.44
C GLU A 176 38.28 -36.88 -7.94
#